data_AF-A0A6H2A5L8-F1
#
_entry.id   AF-A0A6H2A5L8-F1
#
_cell.length_a   1.000
_cell.length_b   1.000
_cell.length_c   1.000
_cell.angle_alpha   90.00
_cell.angle_beta   90.00
_cell.angle_gamma   90.00
#
_symmetry.space_group_name_H-M   'P 1'
#
loop_
_entity.id
_entity.type
_entity.pdbx_description
1 polymer ?
#
loop_
_entity_poly.entity_id
_entity_poly.type
_entity_poly.pdbx_seq_one_letter_code
_entity_poly.pdbx_strand_id
1 'polypeptide(L)' 'MFRILYVIYGGNMSNVGTEIVKEQARARELKSLYESIGRAGNFGKMMIEQALQRADEALSSGDVIKILKSYEELKKLE' A
#
# COMPACT_ATOMS: atom_id res chain seq x y z
N MET A 1 21.86 1.90 13.56
CA MET A 1 21.78 3.24 12.94
C MET A 1 20.55 3.44 12.02
N PHE A 2 19.46 2.65 12.11
CA PHE A 2 18.18 2.96 11.42
C PHE A 2 16.91 2.78 12.28
N ARG A 3 17.04 2.19 13.48
CA ARG A 3 15.90 1.80 14.33
C ARG A 3 15.36 2.91 15.24
N ILE A 4 16.08 4.03 15.35
CA ILE A 4 15.77 5.14 16.28
C ILE A 4 15.00 6.27 15.59
N LEU A 5 15.13 6.44 14.27
CA LEU A 5 14.38 7.46 13.51
C LEU A 5 12.87 7.14 13.43
N TYR A 6 12.47 5.87 13.38
CA TYR A 6 11.05 5.48 13.25
C TYR A 6 10.23 5.72 14.52
N VAL A 7 10.86 5.76 15.70
CA VAL A 7 10.17 5.99 16.98
C VAL A 7 9.92 7.48 17.25
N ILE A 8 10.68 8.38 16.60
CA ILE A 8 10.69 9.83 16.91
C ILE A 8 9.71 10.63 16.03
N TYR A 9 9.25 10.13 14.88
CA TYR A 9 8.19 10.77 14.06
C TYR A 9 6.76 10.55 14.58
N GLY A 10 6.55 10.76 15.88
CA GLY A 10 5.36 11.42 16.41
C GLY A 10 4.05 10.62 16.43
N GLY A 11 3.59 10.27 17.63
CA GLY A 11 2.38 9.48 17.86
C GLY A 11 1.05 10.14 17.46
N ASN A 12 0.03 9.29 17.33
CA ASN A 12 -1.41 9.61 17.40
C ASN A 12 -1.96 10.74 16.50
N MET A 13 -1.44 10.91 15.29
CA MET A 13 -2.12 11.62 14.20
C MET A 13 -1.95 10.82 12.91
N SER A 14 -3.00 10.17 12.42
CA SER A 14 -2.94 9.39 11.17
C SER A 14 -2.63 10.33 9.99
N ASN A 15 -1.37 10.33 9.53
CA ASN A 15 -1.00 11.00 8.29
C ASN A 15 -1.00 9.99 7.14
N VAL A 16 -1.19 10.48 5.91
CA VAL A 16 -1.27 9.63 4.72
C VAL A 16 -0.05 8.71 4.55
N GLY A 17 1.14 9.14 4.98
CA GLY A 17 2.36 8.34 4.90
C GLY A 17 2.34 7.10 5.80
N THR A 18 1.59 7.11 6.90
CA THR A 18 1.43 5.95 7.78
C THR A 18 0.24 5.08 7.34
N GLU A 19 -0.87 5.70 6.94
CA GLU A 19 -2.07 4.97 6.52
C GLU A 19 -1.86 4.22 5.20
N ILE A 20 -1.10 4.77 4.26
CA ILE A 20 -0.79 4.07 3.00
C ILE A 20 -0.04 2.77 3.24
N VAL A 21 0.86 2.71 4.22
CA VAL A 21 1.60 1.48 4.56
C VAL A 21 0.66 0.41 5.13
N LYS A 22 -0.35 0.80 5.91
CA LYS A 22 -1.39 -0.13 6.40
C LYS A 22 -2.24 -0.67 5.25
N GLU A 23 -2.65 0.19 4.32
CA GLU A 23 -3.42 -0.23 3.15
C GLU A 23 -2.59 -1.10 2.20
N GLN A 24 -1.28 -0.86 2.06
CA GLN A 24 -0.39 -1.77 1.33
C GLN A 24 -0.34 -3.16 1.99
N ALA A 25 -0.31 -3.24 3.33
CA ALA A 25 -0.36 -4.52 4.03
C ALA A 25 -1.69 -5.25 3.77
N ARG A 26 -2.83 -4.56 3.91
CA ARG A 26 -4.16 -5.11 3.59
C ARG A 26 -4.26 -5.60 2.14
N ALA A 27 -3.75 -4.81 1.19
CA ALA A 27 -3.76 -5.19 -0.22
C ALA A 27 -2.86 -6.42 -0.50
N ARG A 28 -1.75 -6.60 0.23
CA ARG A 28 -0.92 -7.82 0.13
C ARG A 28 -1.63 -9.06 0.68
N GLU A 29 -2.43 -8.93 1.74
CA GLU A 29 -3.31 -10.00 2.22
C GLU A 29 -4.37 -10.35 1.17
N LEU A 30 -5.02 -9.33 0.59
CA LEU A 30 -6.00 -9.51 -0.47
C LEU A 30 -5.41 -10.20 -1.70
N LYS A 31 -4.21 -9.81 -2.12
CA LYS A 31 -3.48 -10.48 -3.21
C LYS A 31 -3.31 -11.98 -2.93
N SER A 32 -2.99 -12.36 -1.68
CA SER A 32 -2.87 -13.76 -1.28
C SER A 32 -4.19 -14.52 -1.38
N LEU A 33 -5.32 -13.86 -1.11
CA LEU A 33 -6.65 -14.44 -1.32
C LEU A 33 -6.90 -14.71 -2.80
N TYR A 34 -6.66 -13.73 -3.69
CA TYR A 34 -6.80 -13.92 -5.13
C TYR A 34 -5.85 -15.00 -5.68
N GLU A 35 -4.65 -15.12 -5.13
CA GLU A 35 -3.71 -16.19 -5.47
C GLU A 35 -4.24 -17.57 -5.10
N SER A 36 -4.92 -17.70 -3.95
CA SER A 36 -5.51 -18.97 -3.51
C SER A 36 -6.63 -19.49 -4.41
N ILE A 37 -7.28 -18.61 -5.18
CA ILE A 37 -8.32 -18.97 -6.16
C ILE A 37 -7.69 -19.67 -7.40
N GLY A 38 -6.39 -19.51 -7.63
CA GLY A 38 -5.68 -20.04 -8.79
C GLY A 38 -5.96 -19.22 -10.06
N ARG A 39 -6.10 -19.89 -11.21
CA ARG A 39 -6.16 -19.22 -12.53
C ARG A 39 -7.29 -18.18 -12.63
N ALA A 40 -8.42 -18.41 -11.98
CA ALA A 40 -9.54 -17.47 -11.99
C ALA A 40 -9.25 -16.17 -11.21
N GLY A 41 -8.33 -16.20 -10.23
CA GLY A 41 -7.92 -15.03 -9.45
C GLY A 41 -6.75 -14.24 -10.04
N ASN A 42 -6.12 -14.74 -11.11
CA ASN A 42 -4.91 -14.12 -11.67
C ASN A 42 -5.09 -12.67 -12.11
N PHE A 43 -6.25 -12.33 -12.68
CA PHE A 43 -6.53 -10.95 -13.10
C PHE A 43 -6.57 -10.00 -11.89
N GLY A 44 -7.31 -10.36 -10.83
CA GLY A 44 -7.36 -9.58 -9.60
C GLY A 44 -6.00 -9.46 -8.93
N LYS A 45 -5.25 -10.56 -8.82
CA LYS A 45 -3.87 -10.57 -8.34
C LYS A 45 -2.98 -9.57 -9.11
N MET A 46 -3.08 -9.54 -10.43
CA MET A 46 -2.30 -8.64 -11.28
C MET A 46 -2.67 -7.17 -11.04
N MET A 47 -3.96 -6.86 -10.91
CA MET A 47 -4.42 -5.50 -10.64
C MET A 47 -3.94 -4.99 -9.27
N ILE A 48 -4.01 -5.85 -8.25
CA ILE A 48 -3.53 -5.53 -6.91
C ILE A 48 -2.02 -5.30 -6.92
N GLU A 49 -1.26 -6.13 -7.64
CA GLU A 49 0.20 -5.98 -7.74
C GLU A 49 0.59 -4.63 -8.36
N GLN A 50 -0.10 -4.22 -9.41
CA GLN A 50 0.15 -2.93 -10.05
C GLN A 50 -0.17 -1.75 -9.13
N ALA A 51 -1.26 -1.83 -8.35
CA ALA A 51 -1.61 -0.80 -7.38
C ALA A 51 -0.56 -0.69 -6.26
N LEU A 52 -0.08 -1.84 -5.76
CA LEU A 52 1.01 -1.89 -4.79
C LEU A 52 2.30 -1.27 -5.33
N GLN A 53 2.67 -1.58 -6.57
CA GLN A 53 3.84 -1.01 -7.22
C GLN A 53 3.73 0.52 -7.35
N ARG A 54 2.58 1.04 -7.79
CA ARG A 54 2.34 2.50 -7.87
C ARG A 54 2.48 3.17 -6.51
N ALA A 55 2.00 2.53 -5.44
CA ALA A 55 2.14 3.05 -4.09
C ALA A 55 3.61 3.07 -3.62
N ASP A 56 4.39 2.03 -3.92
CA ASP A 56 5.82 1.96 -3.60
C ASP A 56 6.62 3.05 -4.35
N GLU A 57 6.30 3.28 -5.63
CA GLU A 57 6.88 4.35 -6.44
C GLU A 57 6.49 5.75 -5.92
N ALA A 58 5.22 5.93 -5.53
CA ALA A 58 4.74 7.19 -4.98
C ALA A 58 5.46 7.54 -3.66
N LEU A 59 5.59 6.57 -2.74
CA LEU A 59 6.32 6.73 -1.49
C LEU A 59 7.80 7.07 -1.73
N SER A 60 8.44 6.36 -2.66
CA SER A 60 9.84 6.58 -3.02
C SER A 60 10.09 7.97 -3.61
N SER A 61 9.11 8.54 -4.30
CA SER A 61 9.21 9.87 -4.90
C SER A 61 9.05 11.03 -3.90
N GLY A 62 8.45 10.79 -2.73
CA GLY A 62 8.10 11.84 -1.77
C GLY A 62 6.99 12.80 -2.22
N ASP A 63 6.39 12.58 -3.40
CA ASP A 63 5.30 13.40 -3.94
C ASP A 63 3.99 13.08 -3.20
N VAL A 64 3.58 14.00 -2.33
CA VAL A 64 2.38 13.86 -1.49
C VAL A 64 1.09 13.67 -2.32
N ILE A 65 0.99 14.28 -3.52
CA ILE A 65 -0.19 14.11 -4.37
C ILE A 65 -0.24 12.70 -4.93
N LYS A 66 0.90 12.15 -5.36
CA LYS A 66 0.97 10.75 -5.82
C LYS A 66 0.63 9.79 -4.67
N ILE A 67 1.16 10.04 -3.48
CA ILE A 67 0.89 9.23 -2.30
C ILE A 67 -0.62 9.22 -1.99
N LEU A 68 -1.29 10.38 -2.01
CA LEU A 68 -2.75 10.47 -1.79
C LEU A 68 -3.55 9.70 -2.85
N LYS A 69 -3.16 9.80 -4.12
CA LYS A 69 -3.84 9.07 -5.21
C LYS A 69 -3.68 7.56 -5.06
N SER A 70 -2.46 7.09 -4.79
CA SER A 70 -2.20 5.67 -4.57
C SER A 70 -2.88 5.14 -3.31
N TYR A 71 -2.96 5.95 -2.24
CA TYR A 71 -3.72 5.59 -1.04
C TYR A 71 -5.21 5.39 -1.33
N GLU A 72 -5.84 6.33 -2.04
CA GLU A 72 -7.26 6.20 -2.42
C GLU A 72 -7.52 5.09 -3.43
N GLU A 73 -6.53 4.74 -4.26
CA GLU A 73 -6.59 3.57 -5.12
C GLU A 73 -6.57 2.27 -4.30
N LEU A 74 -5.63 2.13 -3.36
CA LEU A 74 -5.52 0.93 -2.51
C LEU A 74 -6.78 0.70 -1.68
N LYS A 75 -7.41 1.76 -1.17
CA LYS A 75 -8.67 1.66 -0.40
C LYS A 75 -9.84 1.07 -1.20
N LYS A 76 -9.81 1.15 -2.53
CA LYS A 76 -10.89 0.65 -3.41
C LYS A 76 -10.72 -0.82 -3.81
N LEU A 77 -9.63 -1.47 -3.41
CA LEU A 77 -9.39 -2.88 -3.72
C LEU A 77 -10.23 -3.80 -2.82
N GLU A 78 -10.96 -4.73 -3.44
CA GLU A 78 -11.89 -5.70 -2.83
C GLU A 78 -11.57 -7.15 -3.20
#